data_AF-A0A442Y8C7-F1
#
_entry.id   AF-A0A442Y8C7-F1
#
_cell.length_a   1.000
_cell.length_b   1.000
_cell.length_c   1.000
_cell.angle_alpha   90.00
_cell.angle_beta   90.00
_cell.angle_gamma   90.00
#
_symmetry.space_group_name_H-M   'P 1'
#
loop_
_entity.id
_entity.type
_entity.pdbx_description
1 polymer ?
#
loop_
_entity_poly.entity_id
_entity_poly.type
_entity_poly.pdbx_seq_one_letter_code
_entity_poly.pdbx_strand_id
1 'polypeptide(L)'
;LHAHLIPPCPHGNLVGISGRKWLARQILPADERAAIERHLGLINQVNEALTVVEADTAVHALQDPTIRRLMTLPRLDVTVAASVAAAIGDIRRFSDPQKLVAYLGLHRGRRHRAQACNDHLAHA
;
A
#
# COMPACT_ATOMS: atom_id res chain seq x y z
N LEU A 1 -33.32 16.70 -5.93
CA LEU A 1 -32.52 15.61 -5.32
C LEU A 1 -32.20 16.03 -3.89
N HIS A 2 -33.06 15.68 -2.93
CA HIS A 2 -32.76 15.87 -1.51
C HIS A 2 -31.83 14.75 -1.09
N ALA A 3 -30.55 15.06 -0.84
CA ALA A 3 -29.61 14.09 -0.30
C ALA A 3 -30.04 13.77 1.14
N HIS A 4 -30.52 12.54 1.39
CA HIS A 4 -30.64 12.04 2.75
C HIS A 4 -29.23 11.82 3.29
N LEU A 5 -28.73 12.79 4.05
CA LEU A 5 -27.43 12.69 4.68
C LEU A 5 -27.51 11.66 5.81
N ILE A 6 -27.14 10.41 5.49
CA ILE A 6 -26.84 9.43 6.53
C ILE A 6 -25.66 9.92 7.37
N PRO A 7 -25.66 9.62 8.68
CA PRO A 7 -24.55 9.97 9.54
C PRO A 7 -23.25 9.37 8.98
N PRO A 8 -22.08 10.03 9.17
CA PRO A 8 -20.82 9.49 8.68
C PRO A 8 -20.56 8.11 9.29
N CYS A 9 -20.16 7.16 8.46
CA CYS A 9 -19.83 5.81 8.93
C CYS A 9 -18.71 5.90 9.98
N PRO A 10 -18.88 5.30 11.17
CA PRO A 10 -17.87 5.32 12.23
C PRO A 10 -16.67 4.40 11.91
N HIS A 11 -16.74 3.64 10.81
CA HIS A 11 -15.68 2.73 10.38
C HIS A 11 -14.93 3.34 9.19
N GLY A 12 -13.58 3.25 9.22
CA GLY A 12 -12.73 3.73 8.14
C GLY A 12 -12.85 2.96 6.82
N ASN A 13 -13.54 1.81 6.81
CA ASN A 13 -13.78 1.01 5.61
C ASN A 13 -15.27 0.65 5.49
N LEU A 14 -15.97 1.30 4.57
CA LEU A 14 -17.39 1.08 4.29
C LEU A 14 -17.67 -0.27 3.63
N VAL A 15 -16.74 -0.75 2.78
CA VAL A 15 -16.90 -2.00 2.03
C VAL A 15 -16.44 -3.23 2.81
N GLY A 16 -15.79 -3.04 3.95
CA GLY A 16 -15.41 -4.09 4.89
C GLY A 16 -16.60 -4.63 5.69
N ILE A 17 -16.37 -5.70 6.45
CA ILE A 17 -17.43 -6.41 7.20
C ILE A 17 -18.19 -5.44 8.14
N SER A 18 -17.48 -4.63 8.92
CA SER A 18 -18.08 -3.70 9.87
C SER A 18 -18.82 -2.57 9.17
N GLY A 19 -18.26 -2.02 8.09
CA GLY A 19 -18.90 -0.99 7.27
C GLY A 19 -20.21 -1.47 6.62
N ARG A 20 -20.22 -2.68 6.06
CA ARG A 20 -21.43 -3.29 5.48
C ARG A 20 -22.50 -3.55 6.52
N LYS A 21 -22.12 -4.06 7.70
CA LYS A 21 -23.07 -4.24 8.83
C LYS A 21 -23.67 -2.91 9.27
N TRP A 22 -22.88 -1.84 9.30
CA TRP A 22 -23.36 -0.50 9.60
C TRP A 22 -24.31 0.02 8.51
N LEU A 23 -23.94 -0.15 7.24
CA LEU A 23 -24.71 0.32 6.09
C LEU A 23 -26.08 -0.36 5.98
N ALA A 24 -26.15 -1.65 6.31
CA ALA A 24 -27.39 -2.42 6.35
C ALA A 24 -28.40 -1.90 7.39
N ARG A 25 -27.94 -1.18 8.42
CA ARG A 25 -28.79 -0.61 9.48
C ARG A 25 -29.30 0.79 9.15
N GLN A 26 -28.77 1.45 8.11
CA GLN A 26 -29.22 2.79 7.74
C GLN A 26 -30.61 2.74 7.14
N ILE A 27 -31.42 3.79 7.31
CA ILE A 27 -32.71 3.91 6.63
C ILE A 27 -32.46 4.68 5.35
N LEU A 28 -32.70 4.03 4.20
CA LEU A 28 -32.44 4.58 2.88
C LEU A 28 -33.66 4.37 1.98
N PRO A 29 -33.96 5.31 1.08
CA PRO A 29 -34.87 5.08 -0.04
C PRO A 29 -34.52 3.80 -0.81
N ALA A 30 -35.54 3.13 -1.36
CA ALA A 30 -35.38 1.84 -2.01
C ALA A 30 -34.46 1.90 -3.23
N ASP A 31 -34.51 2.99 -3.99
CA ASP A 31 -33.65 3.27 -5.13
C ASP A 31 -32.18 3.47 -4.71
N GLU A 32 -31.93 4.23 -3.63
CA GLU A 32 -30.59 4.41 -3.07
C GLU A 32 -30.03 3.09 -2.54
N ARG A 33 -30.85 2.29 -1.86
CA ARG A 33 -30.48 0.94 -1.39
C ARG A 33 -30.06 0.04 -2.56
N ALA A 34 -30.90 -0.02 -3.59
CA ALA A 34 -30.63 -0.85 -4.77
C ALA A 34 -29.37 -0.39 -5.50
N ALA A 35 -29.12 0.92 -5.57
CA ALA A 35 -27.88 1.45 -6.13
C ALA A 35 -26.67 0.99 -5.30
N ILE A 36 -26.70 1.14 -3.98
CA ILE A 36 -25.60 0.72 -3.10
C ILE A 36 -25.32 -0.77 -3.22
N GLU A 37 -26.35 -1.61 -3.19
CA GLU A 37 -26.22 -3.06 -3.30
C GLU A 37 -25.58 -3.47 -4.63
N ARG A 38 -25.98 -2.83 -5.74
CA ARG A 38 -25.35 -3.04 -7.06
C ARG A 38 -23.87 -2.69 -7.04
N HIS A 39 -23.49 -1.54 -6.48
CA HIS A 39 -22.08 -1.15 -6.42
C HIS A 39 -21.26 -2.07 -5.51
N LEU A 40 -21.81 -2.48 -4.36
CA LEU A 40 -21.16 -3.47 -3.49
C LEU A 40 -20.98 -4.82 -4.18
N GLY A 41 -21.95 -5.23 -5.01
CA GLY A 41 -21.87 -6.42 -5.85
C GLY A 41 -20.73 -6.31 -6.88
N LEU A 42 -20.62 -5.18 -7.58
CA LEU A 42 -19.53 -4.93 -8.52
C LEU A 42 -18.16 -4.96 -7.84
N ILE A 43 -18.04 -4.33 -6.66
CA ILE A 43 -16.80 -4.34 -5.89
C ILE A 43 -16.43 -5.77 -5.50
N ASN A 44 -17.39 -6.59 -5.08
CA ASN A 44 -17.14 -8.00 -4.78
C ASN A 44 -16.65 -8.76 -6.01
N GLN A 45 -17.34 -8.61 -7.14
CA GLN A 45 -16.96 -9.29 -8.38
C GLN A 45 -15.54 -8.93 -8.81
N VAL A 46 -15.16 -7.65 -8.75
CA VAL A 46 -13.81 -7.19 -9.08
C VAL A 46 -12.78 -7.76 -8.11
N ASN A 47 -13.07 -7.76 -6.81
CA ASN A 47 -12.15 -8.31 -5.81
C ASN A 47 -11.95 -9.83 -5.95
N GLU A 48 -13.01 -10.57 -6.27
CA GLU A 48 -12.93 -12.00 -6.55
C GLU A 48 -12.08 -12.27 -7.79
N ALA A 49 -12.32 -11.53 -8.88
CA ALA A 49 -11.51 -11.64 -10.09
C ALA A 49 -10.04 -11.28 -9.82
N LEU A 50 -9.78 -10.24 -9.02
CA LEU A 50 -8.43 -9.84 -8.62
C LEU A 50 -7.73 -10.96 -7.83
N THR A 51 -8.42 -11.59 -6.88
CA THR A 51 -7.87 -12.67 -6.05
C THR A 51 -7.40 -13.85 -6.91
N VAL A 52 -8.17 -14.19 -7.96
CA VAL A 52 -7.79 -15.26 -8.90
C VAL A 52 -6.51 -14.91 -9.66
N VAL A 53 -6.43 -13.68 -10.20
CA VAL A 53 -5.25 -13.22 -10.96
C VAL A 53 -4.02 -13.10 -10.07
N GLU A 54 -4.18 -12.60 -8.84
CA GLU A 54 -3.10 -12.51 -7.86
C GLU A 54 -2.55 -13.89 -7.48
N ALA A 55 -3.43 -14.88 -7.28
CA ALA A 55 -3.02 -16.24 -6.96
C ALA A 55 -2.23 -16.89 -8.12
N ASP A 56 -2.70 -16.73 -9.36
CA ASP A 56 -2.00 -17.23 -10.55
C ASP A 56 -0.63 -16.58 -10.73
N THR A 57 -0.59 -15.25 -10.61
CA THR A 57 0.66 -14.47 -10.66
C THR A 57 1.63 -14.92 -9.56
N ALA A 58 1.12 -15.20 -8.36
CA ALA A 58 1.92 -15.62 -7.23
C ALA A 58 2.60 -16.98 -7.45
N VAL A 59 1.93 -17.93 -8.10
CA VAL A 59 2.53 -19.24 -8.44
C VAL A 59 3.79 -19.07 -9.29
N HIS A 60 3.73 -18.20 -10.30
CA HIS A 60 4.87 -17.92 -11.18
C HIS A 60 5.94 -17.08 -10.48
N ALA A 61 5.55 -16.03 -9.78
CA ALA A 61 6.46 -15.13 -9.07
C ALA A 61 7.26 -15.86 -7.97
N LEU A 62 6.63 -16.79 -7.26
CA LEU A 62 7.29 -17.61 -6.24
C LEU A 62 8.27 -18.63 -6.81
N GLN A 63 8.50 -18.72 -8.12
CA GLN A 63 9.62 -19.50 -8.67
C GLN A 63 10.94 -18.72 -8.59
N ASP A 64 10.89 -17.38 -8.45
CA ASP A 64 12.09 -16.54 -8.31
C ASP A 64 12.63 -16.56 -6.86
N PRO A 65 13.90 -16.96 -6.64
CA PRO A 65 14.50 -16.96 -5.31
C PRO A 65 14.60 -15.57 -4.67
N THR A 66 14.71 -14.50 -5.46
CA THR A 66 14.71 -13.10 -4.98
C THR A 66 13.36 -12.73 -4.39
N ILE A 67 12.28 -13.07 -5.10
CA ILE A 67 10.90 -12.82 -4.64
C ILE A 67 10.62 -13.63 -3.37
N ARG A 68 10.99 -14.92 -3.33
CA ARG A 68 10.88 -15.73 -2.10
C ARG A 68 11.59 -15.11 -0.90
N ARG A 69 12.77 -14.52 -1.13
CA ARG A 69 13.53 -13.86 -0.08
C ARG A 69 12.83 -12.59 0.41
N LEU A 70 12.28 -11.78 -0.50
CA LEU A 70 11.49 -10.59 -0.15
C LEU A 70 10.23 -10.95 0.65
N MET A 71 9.56 -12.06 0.33
CA MET A 71 8.37 -12.54 1.05
C MET A 71 8.61 -12.91 2.52
N THR A 72 9.88 -12.97 2.98
CA THR A 72 10.20 -13.13 4.41
C THR A 72 10.02 -11.85 5.22
N LEU A 73 9.89 -10.69 4.55
CA LEU A 73 9.72 -9.41 5.22
C LEU A 73 8.25 -9.19 5.59
N PRO A 74 7.98 -8.70 6.81
CA PRO A 74 6.62 -8.40 7.22
C PRO A 74 6.01 -7.31 6.33
N ARG A 75 4.72 -7.47 5.99
CA ARG A 75 3.90 -6.55 5.18
C ARG A 75 4.26 -6.49 3.68
N LEU A 76 5.08 -7.39 3.16
CA LEU A 76 5.21 -7.58 1.71
C LEU A 76 4.25 -8.67 1.23
N ASP A 77 3.47 -8.34 0.20
CA ASP A 77 2.74 -9.31 -0.61
C ASP A 77 3.54 -9.66 -1.88
N VAL A 78 3.10 -10.72 -2.58
CA VAL A 78 3.82 -11.23 -3.75
C VAL A 78 3.86 -10.23 -4.90
N THR A 79 2.81 -9.42 -5.08
CA THR A 79 2.75 -8.40 -6.12
C THR A 79 3.77 -7.29 -5.87
N VAL A 80 3.88 -6.83 -4.62
CA VAL A 80 4.89 -5.83 -4.22
C VAL A 80 6.29 -6.42 -4.30
N ALA A 81 6.50 -7.64 -3.81
CA ALA A 81 7.80 -8.31 -3.88
C ALA A 81 8.26 -8.53 -5.34
N ALA A 82 7.35 -8.94 -6.23
CA ALA A 82 7.62 -9.08 -7.65
C ALA A 82 7.93 -7.72 -8.30
N SER A 83 7.19 -6.67 -7.95
CA SER A 83 7.45 -5.31 -8.43
C SER A 83 8.84 -4.80 -8.02
N VAL A 84 9.22 -5.05 -6.76
CA VAL A 84 10.57 -4.71 -6.26
C VAL A 84 11.63 -5.51 -6.98
N ALA A 85 11.47 -6.83 -7.12
CA ALA A 85 12.41 -7.69 -7.84
C ALA A 85 12.58 -7.23 -9.29
N ALA A 86 11.48 -6.91 -9.98
CA ALA A 86 11.50 -6.39 -11.35
C ALA A 86 12.21 -5.03 -11.45
N ALA A 87 11.99 -4.12 -10.50
CA ALA A 87 12.66 -2.83 -10.45
C ALA A 87 14.17 -2.95 -10.17
N ILE A 88 14.57 -3.93 -9.35
CA ILE A 88 15.97 -4.23 -9.05
C ILE A 88 16.65 -4.90 -10.24
N GLY A 89 15.98 -5.81 -10.94
CA GLY A 89 16.56 -6.61 -12.02
C GLY A 89 17.72 -7.47 -11.54
N ASP A 90 18.80 -7.57 -12.33
CA ASP A 90 20.03 -8.25 -11.90
C ASP A 90 20.71 -7.49 -10.75
N ILE A 91 20.64 -8.05 -9.54
CA ILE A 91 21.22 -7.45 -8.34
C ILE A 91 22.75 -7.23 -8.45
N ARG A 92 23.45 -8.00 -9.29
CA ARG A 92 24.90 -7.87 -9.51
C ARG A 92 25.29 -6.57 -10.20
N ARG A 93 24.34 -5.83 -10.78
CA ARG A 93 24.59 -4.50 -11.36
C ARG A 93 24.96 -3.45 -10.30
N PHE A 94 24.66 -3.72 -9.03
CA PHE A 94 25.02 -2.84 -7.92
C PHE A 94 26.32 -3.34 -7.26
N SER A 95 27.36 -2.53 -7.32
CA SER A 95 28.66 -2.86 -6.71
C SER A 95 28.66 -2.79 -5.17
N ASP A 96 27.65 -2.17 -4.57
CA ASP A 96 27.55 -1.91 -3.12
C ASP A 96 26.06 -1.83 -2.72
N PRO A 97 25.63 -2.53 -1.65
CA PRO A 97 24.27 -2.43 -1.11
C PRO A 97 23.75 -1.01 -0.89
N GLN A 98 24.60 -0.03 -0.53
CA GLN A 98 24.12 1.35 -0.35
C GLN A 98 23.62 1.98 -1.65
N LYS A 99 24.20 1.61 -2.80
CA LYS A 99 23.75 2.10 -4.11
C LYS A 99 22.37 1.55 -4.48
N LEU A 100 22.08 0.31 -4.10
CA LEU A 100 20.75 -0.29 -4.27
C LEU A 100 19.71 0.46 -3.41
N VAL A 101 20.02 0.71 -2.14
CA VAL A 101 19.13 1.44 -1.22
C VAL A 101 18.92 2.89 -1.69
N ALA A 102 19.94 3.53 -2.25
CA ALA A 102 19.85 4.86 -2.85
C ALA A 102 19.00 4.85 -4.14
N TYR A 103 19.14 3.82 -5.00
CA TYR A 103 18.34 3.65 -6.20
C TYR A 103 16.84 3.52 -5.90
N LEU A 104 16.49 2.84 -4.82
CA LEU A 104 15.11 2.74 -4.33
C LEU A 104 14.64 3.99 -3.55
N GLY A 105 15.47 5.02 -3.41
CA GLY A 105 15.15 6.23 -2.65
C GLY A 105 15.05 6.01 -1.13
N LEU A 106 15.51 4.85 -0.64
CA LEU A 106 15.46 4.47 0.78
C LEU A 106 16.69 4.92 1.57
N HIS A 107 17.70 5.51 0.91
CA HIS A 107 18.90 6.01 1.56
C HIS A 107 18.62 7.32 2.27
N ARG A 108 18.33 7.25 3.57
CA ARG A 108 18.25 8.43 4.44
C ARG A 108 19.67 8.90 4.77
N GLY A 109 20.27 9.67 3.85
CA GLY A 109 21.57 10.31 4.10
C GLY A 109 21.48 11.22 5.32
N ARG A 110 22.30 10.97 6.35
CA ARG A 110 22.44 11.89 7.49
C ARG A 110 22.96 13.23 6.98
N ARG A 111 22.13 14.27 7.00
CA ARG A 111 22.62 15.66 6.99
C ARG A 111 23.14 15.97 8.39
N HIS A 112 24.39 15.65 8.68
CA HIS A 112 25.11 16.24 9.81
C HIS A 112 26.06 17.31 9.26
N ARG A 113 25.65 18.57 9.32
CA ARG A 113 26.57 19.71 9.41
C ARG A 113 25.87 20.92 10.02
N ALA A 114 25.63 20.86 11.32
CA ALA A 114 25.60 22.05 12.16
C ALA A 114 26.86 21.98 13.04
N GLN A 115 27.98 22.44 12.49
CA GLN A 115 29.16 22.87 13.25
C GLN A 115 29.85 23.94 12.41
N ALA A 116 29.31 25.15 12.46
CA ALA A 116 30.14 26.33 12.29
C ALA A 116 30.67 26.65 13.69
N CYS A 117 31.95 26.36 13.87
CA CYS A 117 32.78 26.77 14.98
C CYS A 117 32.66 28.30 15.12
N ASN A 118 32.21 28.80 16.28
CA ASN A 118 32.33 30.21 16.64
C ASN A 118 33.29 30.34 17.82
N ASP A 119 34.55 30.02 17.57
CA ASP A 119 35.67 30.45 18.40
C ASP A 119 36.20 31.76 17.81
N HIS A 120 35.60 32.89 18.15
CA HIS A 120 36.25 34.20 18.26
C HIS A 120 35.25 35.26 18.70
N LEU A 121 35.10 35.47 20.02
CA LEU A 121 34.89 36.78 20.65
C LEU A 121 35.22 36.67 22.14
N ALA A 122 36.52 36.54 22.44
CA ALA A 122 37.10 37.00 23.70
C ALA A 122 38.25 37.95 23.32
N HIS A 123 38.20 39.16 23.89
CA HIS A 123 39.03 40.35 23.62
C HIS A 123 38.50 41.34 22.57
N ALA A 124 37.61 42.23 23.02
CA ALA A 124 37.83 43.68 23.07
C ALA A 124 36.68 44.35 23.83
#